data_AF-A0A7Y2AQJ5-F1
#
_entry.id   AF-A0A7Y2AQJ5-F1
#
_cell.length_a   1.000
_cell.length_b   1.000
_cell.length_c   1.000
_cell.angle_alpha   90.00
_cell.angle_beta   90.00
_cell.angle_gamma   90.00
#
_symmetry.space_group_name_H-M   'P 1'
#
loop_
_entity.id
_entity.type
_entity.pdbx_description
1 polymer ?
#
loop_
_entity_poly.entity_id
_entity_poly.type
_entity_poly.pdbx_seq_one_letter_code
_entity_poly.pdbx_strand_id
1 'polypeptide(L)'
;MNVLKFIFLLGIFAFHTHHANSQTTDYTEASLGFDPGELLVISSPNAQKILPIVTSSFRGIPRFGLQNDYSFRSPPPGESQKVRMARKDLMEKIRADEDLMRHLLTINVYRNTIDLESWKKLYDPTDNVTSHTTTANYTDGGIYWLSLFKTLAAFTTTPETFEEYFCKTGESCLLSVPGSPYKKSYTKSKAQWGGRGSEFEKRRKVIAFTDNLAPTYLEWSKEFDIKEAYMVGQARIGEYDFKAGGFPLRGLQPVNAGYLIPIEFDREDPNSLFKFDYPTTNQRKSGILLKMPMDKAEAFIEDIKKKSSSGRGQQIYFAYKVTISLKEKRNTATDYGFQRPEFTYEQIPANRTIEFFSDLYLKDKVHEMVR
;
A
#
# COMPACT_ATOMS: atom_id res chain seq x y z
N MET A 1 38.22 42.71 -24.95
CA MET A 1 38.17 41.24 -24.93
C MET A 1 37.86 40.80 -23.51
N ASN A 2 36.59 40.59 -23.22
CA ASN A 2 36.08 40.24 -21.89
C ASN A 2 35.94 38.72 -21.80
N VAL A 3 36.62 38.10 -20.84
CA VAL A 3 36.44 36.69 -20.49
C VAL A 3 35.61 36.63 -19.21
N LEU A 4 34.33 36.32 -19.37
CA LEU A 4 33.41 36.02 -18.27
C LEU A 4 33.76 34.64 -17.70
N LYS A 5 34.17 34.56 -16.44
CA LYS A 5 34.23 33.29 -15.69
C LYS A 5 32.89 33.07 -15.00
N PHE A 6 32.14 32.07 -15.45
CA PHE A 6 30.97 31.54 -14.77
C PHE A 6 31.41 30.74 -13.54
N ILE A 7 30.98 31.14 -12.35
CA ILE A 7 31.07 30.35 -11.12
C ILE A 7 29.73 29.62 -10.97
N PHE A 8 29.77 28.29 -10.97
CA PHE A 8 28.64 27.43 -10.63
C PHE A 8 28.42 27.46 -9.12
N LEU A 9 27.30 28.04 -8.68
CA LEU A 9 26.78 27.90 -7.32
C LEU A 9 25.98 26.59 -7.26
N LEU A 10 26.57 25.56 -6.67
CA LEU A 10 25.87 24.36 -6.24
C LEU A 10 25.01 24.71 -5.01
N GLY A 11 23.71 24.84 -5.22
CA GLY A 11 22.72 24.96 -4.15
C GLY A 11 22.62 23.64 -3.39
N ILE A 12 23.24 23.57 -2.23
CA ILE A 12 23.00 22.55 -1.22
C ILE A 12 21.64 22.87 -0.59
N PHE A 13 20.60 22.12 -0.94
CA PHE A 13 19.37 22.10 -0.16
C PHE A 13 19.65 21.43 1.19
N ALA A 14 19.89 22.24 2.21
CA ALA A 14 19.97 21.80 3.60
C ALA A 14 18.54 21.48 4.08
N PHE A 15 18.19 20.18 4.09
CA PHE A 15 17.06 19.70 4.87
C PHE A 15 17.32 20.03 6.34
N HIS A 16 16.49 20.90 6.91
CA HIS A 16 16.48 21.16 8.35
C HIS A 16 15.98 19.91 9.08
N THR A 17 16.91 19.13 9.64
CA THR A 17 16.60 18.02 10.53
C THR A 17 16.32 18.58 11.93
N HIS A 18 15.03 18.65 12.29
CA HIS A 18 14.66 18.73 13.70
C HIS A 18 14.94 17.38 14.37
N HIS A 19 15.90 17.37 15.29
CA HIS A 19 16.17 16.25 16.18
C HIS A 19 14.99 16.04 17.14
N ALA A 20 14.04 15.20 16.75
CA ALA A 20 13.22 14.45 17.69
C ALA A 20 13.87 13.08 17.86
N ASN A 21 13.97 12.59 19.09
CA ASN A 21 14.30 11.18 19.40
C ASN A 21 13.19 10.29 18.80
N SER A 22 13.28 10.01 17.51
CA SER A 22 12.44 9.05 16.82
C SER A 22 13.12 7.69 16.91
N GLN A 23 12.37 6.67 17.30
CA GLN A 23 12.69 5.30 16.90
C GLN A 23 12.52 5.20 15.37
N THR A 24 13.36 5.88 14.60
CA THR A 24 13.49 5.71 13.16
C THR A 24 14.14 4.37 12.97
N THR A 25 13.34 3.36 12.63
CA THR A 25 13.91 2.10 12.18
C THR A 25 14.72 2.41 10.92
N ASP A 26 16.01 2.13 10.97
CA ASP A 26 16.87 2.24 9.79
C ASP A 26 16.57 1.07 8.86
N TYR A 27 16.03 1.37 7.66
CA TYR A 27 15.73 0.40 6.61
C TYR A 27 16.84 0.33 5.55
N THR A 28 18.09 0.62 5.90
CA THR A 28 19.23 0.44 5.00
C THR A 28 19.65 -1.03 4.90
N GLU A 29 20.34 -1.37 3.81
CA GLU A 29 20.97 -2.69 3.64
C GLU A 29 21.94 -3.02 4.78
N ALA A 30 22.67 -2.02 5.29
CA ALA A 30 23.58 -2.19 6.43
C ALA A 30 22.85 -2.60 7.71
N SER A 31 21.67 -2.02 7.97
CA SER A 31 20.83 -2.34 9.13
C SER A 31 20.15 -3.70 8.99
N LEU A 32 19.60 -3.99 7.80
CA LEU A 32 18.77 -5.15 7.56
C LEU A 32 19.57 -6.41 7.20
N GLY A 33 20.79 -6.26 6.68
CA GLY A 33 21.61 -7.35 6.15
C GLY A 33 21.14 -7.86 4.78
N PHE A 34 20.27 -7.11 4.10
CA PHE A 34 19.82 -7.35 2.73
C PHE A 34 19.29 -6.06 2.11
N ASP A 35 19.32 -5.99 0.78
CA ASP A 35 18.75 -4.87 0.04
C ASP A 35 17.21 -4.93 0.00
N PRO A 36 16.50 -3.96 0.61
CA PRO A 36 15.05 -3.90 0.56
C PRO A 36 14.51 -3.31 -0.75
N GLY A 37 15.38 -2.86 -1.66
CA GLY A 37 14.98 -2.04 -2.80
C GLY A 37 14.57 -0.63 -2.38
N GLU A 38 13.89 0.06 -3.28
CA GLU A 38 13.51 1.45 -3.07
C GLU A 38 12.27 1.56 -2.16
N LEU A 39 12.45 2.17 -0.98
CA LEU A 39 11.39 2.38 0.00
C LEU A 39 11.05 3.86 0.13
N LEU A 40 9.76 4.15 0.31
CA LEU A 40 9.27 5.45 0.71
C LEU A 40 8.85 5.38 2.18
N VAL A 41 9.51 6.20 3.01
CA VAL A 41 9.19 6.34 4.44
C VAL A 41 8.44 7.65 4.63
N ILE A 42 7.19 7.55 5.04
CA ILE A 42 6.33 8.70 5.33
C ILE A 42 6.36 8.91 6.84
N SER A 43 6.99 10.02 7.23
CA SER A 43 7.19 10.37 8.63
C SER A 43 5.85 10.60 9.31
N SER A 44 5.79 10.18 10.58
CA SER A 44 4.64 10.47 11.44
C SER A 44 4.73 11.90 11.97
N PRO A 45 3.59 12.61 12.12
CA PRO A 45 3.56 13.95 12.72
C PRO A 45 3.82 13.92 14.25
N ASN A 46 3.81 12.74 14.87
CA ASN A 46 4.08 12.54 16.28
C ASN A 46 4.79 11.19 16.47
N ALA A 47 6.10 11.16 16.28
CA ALA A 47 6.91 9.93 16.34
C ALA A 47 6.89 9.24 17.72
N GLN A 48 6.49 9.93 18.79
CA GLN A 48 6.35 9.37 20.14
C GLN A 48 5.09 8.52 20.30
N LYS A 49 4.05 8.79 19.51
CA LYS A 49 2.75 8.09 19.60
C LYS A 49 2.43 7.25 18.36
N ILE A 50 2.93 7.67 17.20
CA ILE A 50 2.59 7.09 15.90
C ILE A 50 3.91 6.79 15.16
N LEU A 51 4.07 5.55 14.75
CA LEU A 51 5.14 5.01 13.92
C LEU A 51 4.98 5.46 12.46
N PRO A 52 6.08 5.63 11.71
CA PRO A 52 6.03 5.97 10.30
C PRO A 52 5.44 4.84 9.45
N ILE A 53 4.89 5.23 8.29
CA ILE A 53 4.43 4.33 7.23
C ILE A 53 5.59 4.09 6.27
N VAL A 54 5.80 2.84 5.88
CA VAL A 54 6.86 2.40 4.99
C VAL A 54 6.24 1.60 3.86
N THR A 55 6.34 2.12 2.64
CA THR A 55 5.85 1.44 1.45
C THR A 55 6.98 1.27 0.45
N SER A 56 6.82 0.36 -0.52
CA SER A 56 7.74 0.33 -1.64
C SER A 56 7.51 1.52 -2.57
N SER A 57 8.57 1.93 -3.27
CA SER A 57 8.50 2.97 -4.29
C SER A 57 9.26 2.55 -5.54
N PHE A 58 9.06 3.31 -6.61
CA PHE A 58 9.84 3.22 -7.83
C PHE A 58 10.06 4.64 -8.36
N ARG A 59 11.33 5.06 -8.49
CA ARG A 59 11.73 6.40 -8.91
C ARG A 59 11.12 7.51 -8.03
N GLY A 60 11.12 7.29 -6.71
CA GLY A 60 10.62 8.20 -5.68
C GLY A 60 9.11 8.26 -5.54
N ILE A 61 8.36 7.49 -6.35
CA ILE A 61 6.90 7.49 -6.37
C ILE A 61 6.38 6.20 -5.74
N PRO A 62 5.32 6.23 -4.91
CA PRO A 62 4.71 5.03 -4.35
C PRO A 62 4.37 4.00 -5.43
N ARG A 63 4.60 2.72 -5.14
CA ARG A 63 4.19 1.64 -6.03
C ARG A 63 3.19 0.70 -5.35
N PHE A 64 2.20 0.27 -6.11
CA PHE A 64 1.13 -0.64 -5.67
C PHE A 64 1.10 -1.91 -6.51
N GLY A 65 0.42 -2.94 -6.01
CA GLY A 65 0.25 -4.22 -6.69
C GLY A 65 1.22 -5.26 -6.14
N LEU A 66 2.06 -5.84 -7.00
CA LEU A 66 3.08 -6.78 -6.55
C LEU A 66 4.16 -6.06 -5.73
N GLN A 67 4.29 -6.48 -4.47
CA GLN A 67 5.36 -6.03 -3.58
C GLN A 67 6.59 -6.94 -3.70
N ASN A 68 7.76 -6.41 -3.33
CA ASN A 68 9.00 -7.21 -3.25
C ASN A 68 8.73 -8.47 -2.42
N ASP A 69 9.04 -9.62 -3.02
CA ASP A 69 9.02 -10.88 -2.33
C ASP A 69 10.42 -11.16 -1.80
N TYR A 70 10.59 -10.95 -0.50
CA TYR A 70 11.81 -11.30 0.21
C TYR A 70 11.78 -12.75 0.73
N SER A 71 10.69 -13.50 0.46
CA SER A 71 10.57 -14.88 0.87
C SER A 71 11.27 -15.79 -0.15
N PHE A 72 12.43 -16.31 0.25
CA PHE A 72 13.06 -17.40 -0.49
C PHE A 72 12.52 -18.74 0.00
N ARG A 73 12.20 -19.64 -0.93
CA ARG A 73 11.87 -21.05 -0.59
C ARG A 73 13.00 -21.73 0.17
N SER A 74 14.24 -21.29 -0.06
CA SER A 74 15.41 -21.63 0.74
C SER A 74 16.22 -20.36 0.94
N PRO A 75 16.57 -19.99 2.18
CA PRO A 75 17.37 -18.80 2.43
C PRO A 75 18.71 -18.89 1.66
N PRO A 76 19.29 -17.75 1.22
CA PRO A 76 20.62 -17.74 0.64
C PRO A 76 21.62 -18.47 1.56
N PRO A 77 22.57 -19.23 1.00
CA PRO A 77 23.59 -19.91 1.80
C PRO A 77 24.30 -18.93 2.75
N GLY A 78 24.37 -19.28 4.04
CA GLY A 78 25.00 -18.44 5.06
C GLY A 78 24.13 -17.31 5.64
N GLU A 79 22.88 -17.16 5.20
CA GLU A 79 21.98 -16.15 5.78
C GLU A 79 21.62 -16.48 7.24
N SER A 80 21.81 -15.52 8.13
CA SER A 80 21.46 -15.68 9.55
C SER A 80 19.94 -15.70 9.76
N GLN A 81 19.50 -16.38 10.83
CA GLN A 81 18.09 -16.36 11.24
C GLN A 81 17.57 -14.92 11.47
N LYS A 82 18.41 -14.02 11.97
CA LYS A 82 18.06 -12.60 12.20
C LYS A 82 17.69 -11.90 10.90
N VAL A 83 18.51 -12.03 9.86
CA VAL A 83 18.25 -11.43 8.54
C VAL A 83 16.98 -12.01 7.92
N ARG A 84 16.78 -13.32 8.01
CA ARG A 84 15.56 -13.98 7.53
C ARG A 84 14.29 -13.47 8.22
N MET A 85 14.34 -13.25 9.53
CA MET A 85 13.22 -12.66 10.28
C MET A 85 12.99 -11.21 9.87
N ALA A 86 14.05 -10.41 9.76
CA ALA A 86 13.97 -9.01 9.30
C ALA A 86 13.33 -8.88 7.91
N ARG A 87 13.68 -9.77 6.96
CA ARG A 87 13.03 -9.85 5.63
C ARG A 87 11.54 -10.07 5.73
N LYS A 88 11.13 -11.09 6.49
CA LYS A 88 9.72 -11.44 6.67
C LYS A 88 8.95 -10.28 7.29
N ASP A 89 9.53 -9.68 8.31
CA ASP A 89 8.95 -8.56 9.04
C ASP A 89 8.77 -7.33 8.17
N LEU A 90 9.79 -6.97 7.39
CA LEU A 90 9.70 -5.86 6.44
C LEU A 90 8.64 -6.12 5.37
N MET A 91 8.57 -7.35 4.84
CA MET A 91 7.55 -7.74 3.87
C MET A 91 6.13 -7.56 4.43
N GLU A 92 5.89 -8.04 5.65
CA GLU A 92 4.60 -7.92 6.34
C GLU A 92 4.29 -6.44 6.63
N LYS A 93 5.29 -5.66 7.05
CA LYS A 93 5.14 -4.22 7.28
C LYS A 93 4.77 -3.48 6.01
N ILE A 94 5.51 -3.66 4.91
CA ILE A 94 5.23 -2.97 3.63
C ILE A 94 3.81 -3.27 3.16
N ARG A 95 3.36 -4.53 3.24
CA ARG A 95 1.99 -4.90 2.85
C ARG A 95 0.93 -4.23 3.73
N ALA A 96 1.14 -4.22 5.04
CA ALA A 96 0.23 -3.56 5.96
C ALA A 96 0.21 -2.05 5.71
N ASP A 97 1.38 -1.41 5.68
CA ASP A 97 1.55 0.03 5.52
C ASP A 97 1.04 0.55 4.18
N GLU A 98 1.10 -0.25 3.11
CA GLU A 98 0.47 0.08 1.83
C GLU A 98 -1.07 0.21 1.97
N ASP A 99 -1.71 -0.70 2.73
CA ASP A 99 -3.13 -0.59 3.08
C ASP A 99 -3.40 0.65 3.94
N LEU A 100 -2.53 0.96 4.91
CA LEU A 100 -2.67 2.13 5.79
C LEU A 100 -2.51 3.44 5.02
N MET A 101 -1.57 3.49 4.06
CA MET A 101 -1.40 4.63 3.17
C MET A 101 -2.67 4.89 2.36
N ARG A 102 -3.35 3.85 1.85
CA ARG A 102 -4.66 4.00 1.19
C ARG A 102 -5.72 4.54 2.13
N HIS A 103 -5.76 4.11 3.39
CA HIS A 103 -6.68 4.68 4.38
C HIS A 103 -6.42 6.16 4.61
N LEU A 104 -5.16 6.60 4.73
CA LEU A 104 -4.82 8.01 4.90
C LEU A 104 -5.17 8.84 3.67
N LEU A 105 -4.92 8.32 2.46
CA LEU A 105 -5.38 8.95 1.22
C LEU A 105 -6.91 9.09 1.20
N THR A 106 -7.63 8.07 1.67
CA THR A 106 -9.11 8.10 1.72
C THR A 106 -9.61 9.12 2.72
N ILE A 107 -9.02 9.14 3.91
CA ILE A 107 -9.31 10.14 4.94
C ILE A 107 -9.02 11.54 4.41
N ASN A 108 -7.92 11.75 3.69
CA ASN A 108 -7.60 13.06 3.13
C ASN A 108 -8.70 13.57 2.20
N VAL A 109 -9.18 12.73 1.27
CA VAL A 109 -10.25 13.10 0.34
C VAL A 109 -11.54 13.48 1.07
N TYR A 110 -11.87 12.78 2.16
CA TYR A 110 -13.13 12.94 2.89
C TYR A 110 -13.00 13.74 4.20
N ARG A 111 -11.84 14.33 4.49
CA ARG A 111 -11.52 14.94 5.79
C ARG A 111 -12.55 15.98 6.27
N ASN A 112 -13.13 16.74 5.33
CA ASN A 112 -14.12 17.77 5.64
C ASN A 112 -15.51 17.20 5.98
N THR A 113 -15.73 15.91 5.73
CA THR A 113 -16.97 15.19 6.06
C THR A 113 -16.85 14.38 7.35
N ILE A 114 -15.64 14.26 7.90
CA ILE A 114 -15.37 13.51 9.13
C ILE A 114 -15.65 14.40 10.33
N ASP A 115 -16.74 14.11 11.03
CA ASP A 115 -17.11 14.78 12.27
C ASP A 115 -16.75 13.93 13.49
N LEU A 116 -15.67 14.32 14.17
CA LEU A 116 -15.20 13.66 15.39
C LEU A 116 -16.17 13.85 16.58
N GLU A 117 -16.92 14.96 16.64
CA GLU A 117 -17.88 15.19 17.73
C GLU A 117 -19.05 14.21 17.66
N SER A 118 -19.52 13.91 16.45
CA SER A 118 -20.54 12.87 16.24
C SER A 118 -20.08 11.50 16.74
N TRP A 119 -18.80 11.15 16.61
CA TRP A 119 -18.28 9.88 17.15
C TRP A 119 -18.30 9.87 18.67
N LYS A 120 -17.98 10.99 19.32
CA LYS A 120 -18.01 11.07 20.79
C LYS A 120 -19.42 10.86 21.31
N LYS A 121 -20.42 11.50 20.71
CA LYS A 121 -21.84 11.35 21.08
C LYS A 121 -22.30 9.89 20.96
N LEU A 122 -21.91 9.18 19.90
CA LEU A 122 -22.25 7.75 19.73
C LEU A 122 -21.73 6.86 20.87
N TYR A 123 -20.64 7.26 21.53
CA TYR A 123 -19.98 6.48 22.57
C TYR A 123 -20.06 7.13 23.96
N ASP A 124 -20.75 8.26 24.11
CA ASP A 124 -20.91 8.94 25.40
C ASP A 124 -21.70 8.02 26.35
N PRO A 125 -21.14 7.65 27.52
CA PRO A 125 -21.83 6.81 28.50
C PRO A 125 -22.95 7.54 29.25
N THR A 126 -23.01 8.87 29.18
CA THR A 126 -24.02 9.71 29.85
C THR A 126 -25.21 10.03 28.96
N ASP A 127 -25.09 9.79 27.66
CA ASP A 127 -26.20 9.98 26.72
C ASP A 127 -27.17 8.79 26.85
N ASN A 128 -28.41 9.09 27.26
CA ASN A 128 -29.49 8.11 27.43
C ASN A 128 -29.99 7.66 26.06
N VAL A 129 -29.24 6.79 25.37
CA VAL A 129 -29.62 6.28 24.06
C VAL A 129 -30.67 5.16 24.20
N THR A 130 -31.86 5.52 24.69
CA THR A 130 -33.09 4.72 24.57
C THR A 130 -33.70 4.80 23.16
N SER A 131 -33.10 5.56 22.24
CA SER A 131 -33.55 5.69 20.84
C SER A 131 -32.44 5.32 19.86
N HIS A 132 -32.06 4.03 19.82
CA HIS A 132 -31.34 3.47 18.67
C HIS A 132 -32.25 3.27 17.44
N THR A 133 -33.53 3.64 17.55
CA THR A 133 -34.45 3.77 16.41
C THR A 133 -34.39 5.20 15.86
N THR A 134 -34.10 5.32 14.55
CA THR A 134 -34.31 6.49 13.67
C THR A 134 -33.24 7.59 13.56
N THR A 135 -31.97 7.25 13.35
CA THR A 135 -31.13 8.07 12.43
C THR A 135 -30.16 7.21 11.62
N ALA A 136 -30.68 6.55 10.58
CA ALA A 136 -29.87 5.93 9.52
C ALA A 136 -28.85 6.90 8.86
N ASN A 137 -28.98 8.21 9.09
CA ASN A 137 -28.06 9.23 8.56
C ASN A 137 -26.83 9.49 9.46
N TYR A 138 -26.88 9.18 10.77
CA TYR A 138 -25.75 9.44 11.70
C TYR A 138 -24.84 8.22 11.91
N THR A 139 -25.33 7.02 11.62
CA THR A 139 -24.64 5.78 11.99
C THR A 139 -23.70 5.24 10.92
N ASP A 140 -23.97 5.46 9.64
CA ASP A 140 -23.32 4.64 8.60
C ASP A 140 -21.94 5.17 8.21
N GLY A 141 -21.80 6.49 8.04
CA GLY A 141 -20.50 7.13 7.77
C GLY A 141 -19.60 7.15 9.01
N GLY A 142 -20.12 7.50 10.18
CA GLY A 142 -19.34 7.63 11.41
C GLY A 142 -18.70 6.31 11.85
N ILE A 143 -19.45 5.20 11.81
CA ILE A 143 -18.93 3.86 12.16
C ILE A 143 -17.87 3.41 11.14
N TYR A 144 -18.06 3.70 9.86
CA TYR A 144 -17.09 3.40 8.82
C TYR A 144 -15.75 4.11 9.08
N TRP A 145 -15.79 5.43 9.28
CA TRP A 145 -14.60 6.22 9.53
C TRP A 145 -13.90 5.81 10.83
N LEU A 146 -14.65 5.62 11.91
CA LEU A 146 -14.07 5.12 13.17
C LEU A 146 -13.38 3.76 12.97
N SER A 147 -13.92 2.88 12.13
CA SER A 147 -13.28 1.60 11.78
C SER A 147 -11.97 1.78 10.98
N LEU A 148 -11.91 2.76 10.07
CA LEU A 148 -10.66 3.10 9.38
C LEU A 148 -9.61 3.64 10.35
N PHE A 149 -9.98 4.60 11.19
CA PHE A 149 -9.08 5.18 12.21
C PHE A 149 -8.61 4.15 13.21
N LYS A 150 -9.50 3.24 13.63
CA LYS A 150 -9.16 2.10 14.47
C LYS A 150 -8.10 1.22 13.83
N THR A 151 -8.25 0.93 12.54
CA THR A 151 -7.27 0.13 11.79
C THR A 151 -5.93 0.88 11.71
N LEU A 152 -5.94 2.16 11.32
CA LEU A 152 -4.75 3.00 11.33
C LEU A 152 -4.03 2.97 12.68
N ALA A 153 -4.75 3.28 13.75
CA ALA A 153 -4.18 3.32 15.08
C ALA A 153 -3.67 1.96 15.55
N ALA A 154 -4.38 0.88 15.26
CA ALA A 154 -3.95 -0.46 15.64
C ALA A 154 -2.59 -0.85 15.01
N PHE A 155 -2.30 -0.40 13.79
CA PHE A 155 -1.08 -0.77 13.07
C PHE A 155 0.04 0.28 13.16
N THR A 156 -0.29 1.55 13.37
CA THR A 156 0.69 2.64 13.37
C THR A 156 1.02 3.17 14.77
N THR A 157 0.32 2.81 15.85
CA THR A 157 0.71 3.32 17.18
C THR A 157 1.94 2.65 17.76
N THR A 158 2.72 3.39 18.55
CA THR A 158 3.77 2.83 19.41
C THR A 158 3.17 1.82 20.40
N PRO A 159 3.94 0.88 20.96
CA PRO A 159 3.46 -0.05 21.97
C PRO A 159 2.68 0.62 23.11
N GLU A 160 3.21 1.71 23.64
CA GLU A 160 2.64 2.47 24.76
C GLU A 160 1.30 3.10 24.36
N THR A 161 1.25 3.74 23.20
CA THR A 161 0.01 4.35 22.68
C THR A 161 -1.02 3.28 22.27
N PHE A 162 -0.57 2.12 21.80
CA PHE A 162 -1.46 1.00 21.52
C PHE A 162 -2.14 0.52 22.80
N GLU A 163 -1.37 0.28 23.86
CA GLU A 163 -1.91 -0.14 25.16
C GLU A 163 -2.86 0.90 25.74
N GLU A 164 -2.55 2.19 25.58
CA GLU A 164 -3.38 3.30 26.01
C GLU A 164 -4.81 3.19 25.48
N TYR A 165 -5.02 2.81 24.21
CA TYR A 165 -6.35 2.81 23.58
C TYR A 165 -6.98 1.42 23.41
N PHE A 166 -6.18 0.38 23.22
CA PHE A 166 -6.67 -0.95 22.83
C PHE A 166 -6.61 -1.99 23.94
N CYS A 167 -5.89 -1.73 25.04
CA CYS A 167 -5.82 -2.65 26.16
C CYS A 167 -6.72 -2.20 27.31
N LYS A 168 -7.05 -3.17 28.17
CA LYS A 168 -7.70 -2.89 29.45
C LYS A 168 -6.69 -2.19 30.35
N THR A 169 -7.16 -1.21 31.10
CA THR A 169 -6.35 -0.39 32.00
C THR A 169 -5.67 -1.27 33.04
N GLY A 170 -4.34 -1.13 33.16
CA GLY A 170 -3.52 -1.94 34.06
C GLY A 170 -3.16 -3.34 33.54
N GLU A 171 -3.57 -3.71 32.33
CA GLU A 171 -3.27 -5.00 31.72
C GLU A 171 -2.65 -4.82 30.33
N SER A 172 -1.42 -5.30 30.13
CA SER A 172 -0.85 -5.38 28.78
C SER A 172 -1.59 -6.44 27.97
N CYS A 173 -2.03 -6.06 26.77
CA CYS A 173 -2.62 -6.98 25.79
C CYS A 173 -1.72 -7.17 24.56
N LEU A 174 -0.46 -6.69 24.64
CA LEU A 174 0.54 -6.94 23.63
C LEU A 174 1.07 -8.36 23.77
N LEU A 175 0.83 -9.18 22.75
CA LEU A 175 1.51 -10.46 22.64
C LEU A 175 2.93 -10.19 22.15
N SER A 176 3.92 -10.30 23.04
CA SER A 176 5.33 -10.32 22.65
C SER A 176 5.56 -11.51 21.73
N VAL A 177 5.79 -11.28 20.44
CA VAL A 177 6.35 -12.31 19.57
C VAL A 177 7.85 -12.16 19.61
N PRO A 178 8.60 -13.16 20.10
CA PRO A 178 10.06 -13.09 20.11
C PRO A 178 10.61 -12.90 18.70
N GLY A 179 11.46 -11.89 18.52
CA GLY A 179 12.24 -11.70 17.29
C GLY A 179 11.54 -10.98 16.15
N SER A 180 10.41 -10.32 16.38
CA SER A 180 9.78 -9.45 15.38
C SER A 180 9.11 -8.25 16.05
N PRO A 181 9.64 -7.02 15.87
CA PRO A 181 8.98 -5.82 16.38
C PRO A 181 7.66 -5.50 15.66
N TYR A 182 7.37 -6.20 14.55
CA TYR A 182 6.23 -5.94 13.67
C TYR A 182 5.17 -7.04 13.71
N LYS A 183 5.52 -8.28 14.09
CA LYS A 183 4.55 -9.27 14.56
C LYS A 183 4.11 -8.93 15.97
N LYS A 184 3.29 -7.91 16.10
CA LYS A 184 2.19 -8.08 17.06
C LYS A 184 1.18 -8.93 16.31
N SER A 185 0.59 -9.94 16.94
CA SER A 185 -0.52 -10.72 16.35
C SER A 185 -1.74 -9.79 16.22
N TYR A 186 -1.69 -8.82 15.29
CA TYR A 186 -2.76 -7.92 14.94
C TYR A 186 -3.75 -8.67 14.05
N THR A 187 -4.35 -9.74 14.57
CA THR A 187 -5.57 -10.20 13.93
C THR A 187 -6.58 -9.06 14.11
N LYS A 188 -7.24 -8.62 13.03
CA LYS A 188 -8.31 -7.60 13.06
C LYS A 188 -9.35 -7.82 14.19
N SER A 189 -9.46 -9.05 14.68
CA SER A 189 -10.27 -9.46 15.83
C SER A 189 -9.78 -9.01 17.21
N LYS A 190 -8.50 -8.65 17.41
CA LYS A 190 -7.90 -8.39 18.74
C LYS A 190 -7.71 -6.92 19.10
N ALA A 191 -7.55 -6.02 18.12
CA ALA A 191 -7.58 -4.59 18.40
C ALA A 191 -9.04 -4.20 18.68
N GLN A 192 -9.50 -4.37 19.91
CA GLN A 192 -10.79 -3.84 20.38
C GLN A 192 -10.47 -2.67 21.31
N TRP A 193 -11.20 -1.56 21.18
CA TRP A 193 -11.05 -0.45 22.10
C TRP A 193 -11.20 -0.95 23.54
N GLY A 194 -10.21 -0.71 24.41
CA GLY A 194 -10.18 -1.21 25.79
C GLY A 194 -10.11 -2.73 25.97
N GLY A 195 -9.91 -3.52 24.91
CA GLY A 195 -9.73 -4.98 24.98
C GLY A 195 -10.87 -5.71 25.69
N ARG A 196 -10.53 -6.43 26.77
CA ARG A 196 -11.49 -7.17 27.62
C ARG A 196 -12.10 -6.31 28.76
N GLY A 197 -11.90 -4.99 28.72
CA GLY A 197 -12.50 -4.05 29.67
C GLY A 197 -14.04 -4.03 29.62
N SER A 198 -14.64 -3.35 30.59
CA SER A 198 -16.10 -3.13 30.63
C SER A 198 -16.57 -2.24 29.49
N GLU A 199 -17.86 -2.25 29.14
CA GLU A 199 -18.41 -1.39 28.08
C GLU A 199 -18.07 0.10 28.32
N PHE A 200 -18.20 0.57 29.56
CA PHE A 200 -17.82 1.94 29.95
C PHE A 200 -16.34 2.25 29.68
N GLU A 201 -15.46 1.28 29.94
CA GLU A 201 -14.04 1.44 29.64
C GLU A 201 -13.80 1.51 28.14
N LYS A 202 -14.41 0.62 27.35
CA LYS A 202 -14.29 0.65 25.88
C LYS A 202 -14.75 1.99 25.31
N ARG A 203 -15.90 2.50 25.78
CA ARG A 203 -16.44 3.82 25.41
C ARG A 203 -15.48 4.96 25.76
N ARG A 204 -14.95 4.98 26.99
CA ARG A 204 -13.94 5.99 27.39
C ARG A 204 -12.68 5.94 26.52
N LYS A 205 -12.22 4.75 26.12
CA LYS A 205 -11.05 4.60 25.22
C LYS A 205 -11.32 5.17 23.82
N VAL A 206 -12.53 4.98 23.28
CA VAL A 206 -12.95 5.60 22.01
C VAL A 206 -12.99 7.13 22.12
N ILE A 207 -13.59 7.66 23.18
CA ILE A 207 -13.66 9.12 23.40
C ILE A 207 -12.25 9.69 23.53
N ALA A 208 -11.41 9.08 24.38
CA ALA A 208 -10.02 9.51 24.57
C ALA A 208 -9.21 9.46 23.26
N PHE A 209 -9.39 8.41 22.44
CA PHE A 209 -8.77 8.34 21.12
C PHE A 209 -9.25 9.48 20.21
N THR A 210 -10.56 9.72 20.20
CA THR A 210 -11.19 10.75 19.35
C THR A 210 -10.75 12.15 19.73
N ASP A 211 -10.56 12.43 21.02
CA ASP A 211 -10.09 13.73 21.50
C ASP A 211 -8.59 13.93 21.27
N ASN A 212 -7.77 12.90 21.48
CA ASN A 212 -6.33 13.09 21.62
C ASN A 212 -5.49 12.61 20.42
N LEU A 213 -5.96 11.62 19.65
CA LEU A 213 -5.15 10.99 18.60
C LEU A 213 -5.80 11.07 17.21
N ALA A 214 -7.12 10.97 17.09
CA ALA A 214 -7.81 11.12 15.81
C ALA A 214 -7.50 12.44 15.09
N PRO A 215 -7.41 13.61 15.76
CA PRO A 215 -7.04 14.86 15.09
C PRO A 215 -5.66 14.79 14.45
N THR A 216 -4.71 14.06 15.08
CA THR A 216 -3.36 13.89 14.54
C THR A 216 -3.38 13.11 13.22
N TYR A 217 -4.23 12.08 13.07
CA TYR A 217 -4.39 11.36 11.80
C TYR A 217 -5.07 12.21 10.73
N LEU A 218 -6.04 13.06 11.09
CA LEU A 218 -6.66 14.00 10.15
C LEU A 218 -5.64 14.99 9.61
N GLU A 219 -4.80 15.57 10.48
CA GLU A 219 -3.70 16.44 10.06
C GLU A 219 -2.69 15.68 9.21
N TRP A 220 -2.28 14.48 9.65
CA TRP A 220 -1.33 13.65 8.90
C TRP A 220 -1.83 13.36 7.48
N SER A 221 -3.12 13.05 7.33
CA SER A 221 -3.73 12.73 6.04
C SER A 221 -3.54 13.84 5.00
N LYS A 222 -3.43 15.12 5.42
CA LYS A 222 -3.24 16.25 4.51
C LYS A 222 -1.92 16.19 3.76
N GLU A 223 -0.91 15.54 4.33
CA GLU A 223 0.40 15.33 3.69
C GLU A 223 0.32 14.28 2.56
N PHE A 224 -0.75 13.48 2.53
CA PHE A 224 -0.97 12.46 1.51
C PHE A 224 -1.76 13.05 0.34
N ASP A 225 -1.10 13.89 -0.47
CA ASP A 225 -1.59 14.32 -1.79
C ASP A 225 -0.95 13.47 -2.91
N ILE A 226 -0.91 12.15 -2.70
CA ILE A 226 -0.36 11.21 -3.68
C ILE A 226 -1.39 11.05 -4.79
N LYS A 227 -1.13 11.74 -5.91
CA LYS A 227 -1.92 11.62 -7.13
C LYS A 227 -1.34 10.62 -8.10
N GLU A 228 -0.02 10.44 -8.08
CA GLU A 228 0.69 9.55 -8.99
C GLU A 228 1.22 8.32 -8.26
N ALA A 229 1.16 7.18 -8.95
CA ALA A 229 1.72 5.93 -8.46
C ALA A 229 2.27 5.09 -9.62
N TYR A 230 3.11 4.12 -9.30
CA TYR A 230 3.43 3.02 -10.21
C TYR A 230 2.59 1.80 -9.86
N MET A 231 1.91 1.23 -10.85
CA MET A 231 1.24 -0.05 -10.69
C MET A 231 2.16 -1.16 -11.17
N VAL A 232 2.38 -2.17 -10.32
CA VAL A 232 3.29 -3.26 -10.57
C VAL A 232 2.53 -4.57 -10.67
N GLY A 233 2.77 -5.31 -11.75
CA GLY A 233 2.19 -6.62 -11.98
C GLY A 233 3.19 -7.59 -12.57
N GLN A 234 2.70 -8.79 -12.88
CA GLN A 234 3.47 -9.82 -13.55
C GLN A 234 2.70 -10.34 -14.76
N ALA A 235 3.45 -10.78 -15.76
CA ALA A 235 2.92 -11.46 -16.93
C ALA A 235 3.75 -12.71 -17.22
N ARG A 236 3.12 -13.65 -17.93
CA ARG A 236 3.82 -14.80 -18.52
C ARG A 236 3.98 -14.57 -20.01
N ILE A 237 5.19 -14.79 -20.50
CA ILE A 237 5.54 -14.78 -21.92
C ILE A 237 5.16 -16.13 -22.50
N GLY A 238 4.28 -16.13 -23.50
CA GLY A 238 3.99 -17.31 -24.31
C GLY A 238 5.06 -17.59 -25.36
N GLU A 239 4.82 -18.58 -26.22
CA GLU A 239 5.69 -18.86 -27.36
C GLU A 239 5.65 -17.72 -28.38
N TYR A 240 6.77 -17.48 -29.07
CA TYR A 240 6.85 -16.45 -30.09
C TYR A 240 5.89 -16.76 -31.25
N ASP A 241 4.99 -15.83 -31.56
CA ASP A 241 4.14 -15.91 -32.73
C ASP A 241 4.87 -15.26 -33.92
N PHE A 242 5.45 -16.09 -34.77
CA PHE A 242 6.17 -15.66 -35.98
C PHE A 242 5.28 -14.89 -36.96
N LYS A 243 3.98 -15.20 -37.01
CA LYS A 243 3.04 -14.50 -37.90
C LYS A 243 2.69 -13.12 -37.36
N ALA A 244 2.51 -13.00 -36.05
CA ALA A 244 2.20 -11.73 -35.41
C ALA A 244 3.44 -10.89 -35.07
N GLY A 245 4.63 -11.49 -35.11
CA GLY A 245 5.92 -10.83 -34.86
C GLY A 245 6.09 -10.42 -33.39
N GLY A 246 5.85 -11.32 -32.44
CA GLY A 246 5.99 -11.00 -31.02
C GLY A 246 5.60 -12.11 -30.06
N PHE A 247 5.62 -11.79 -28.76
CA PHE A 247 5.25 -12.72 -27.69
C PHE A 247 3.86 -12.40 -27.13
N PRO A 248 2.93 -13.36 -27.07
CA PRO A 248 1.68 -13.16 -26.38
C PRO A 248 1.90 -13.16 -24.86
N LEU A 249 1.56 -12.06 -24.22
CA LEU A 249 1.56 -11.92 -22.77
C LEU A 249 0.25 -12.47 -22.20
N ARG A 250 0.37 -13.40 -21.26
CA ARG A 250 -0.73 -14.07 -20.57
C ARG A 250 -0.73 -13.75 -19.09
N GLY A 251 -1.89 -13.82 -18.46
CA GLY A 251 -2.01 -13.64 -17.02
C GLY A 251 -1.59 -12.24 -16.56
N LEU A 252 -1.79 -11.22 -17.41
CA LEU A 252 -1.64 -9.81 -17.03
C LEU A 252 -2.64 -9.52 -15.92
N GLN A 253 -2.14 -9.59 -14.69
CA GLN A 253 -2.89 -9.30 -13.49
C GLN A 253 -2.18 -8.13 -12.84
N PRO A 254 -2.62 -6.87 -13.08
CA PRO A 254 -2.46 -5.89 -12.01
C PRO A 254 -3.11 -6.52 -10.79
N VAL A 255 -2.31 -6.81 -9.77
CA VAL A 255 -2.84 -7.41 -8.55
C VAL A 255 -3.68 -6.35 -7.89
N ASN A 256 -4.94 -6.66 -7.56
CA ASN A 256 -5.75 -5.79 -6.70
C ASN A 256 -4.94 -5.51 -5.44
N ALA A 257 -4.46 -4.28 -5.35
CA ALA A 257 -3.61 -3.84 -4.27
C ALA A 257 -4.54 -3.47 -3.10
N GLY A 258 -4.68 -4.38 -2.13
CA GLY A 258 -5.31 -4.10 -0.85
C GLY A 258 -6.59 -4.87 -0.54
N TYR A 259 -6.84 -5.06 0.76
CA TYR A 259 -7.95 -5.86 1.27
C TYR A 259 -9.23 -5.05 1.55
N LEU A 260 -9.13 -3.73 1.79
CA LEU A 260 -10.25 -2.90 2.23
C LEU A 260 -10.68 -1.84 1.21
N ILE A 261 -9.73 -1.21 0.55
CA ILE A 261 -9.98 -0.19 -0.48
C ILE A 261 -9.19 -0.60 -1.72
N PRO A 262 -9.78 -1.38 -2.65
CA PRO A 262 -9.05 -1.90 -3.79
C PRO A 262 -8.72 -0.77 -4.77
N ILE A 263 -7.60 -0.94 -5.47
CA ILE A 263 -7.30 -0.18 -6.69
C ILE A 263 -7.84 -0.98 -7.86
N GLU A 264 -8.92 -0.51 -8.46
CA GLU A 264 -9.59 -1.16 -9.57
C GLU A 264 -8.99 -0.74 -10.91
N PHE A 265 -9.02 -1.68 -11.84
CA PHE A 265 -8.66 -1.45 -13.22
C PHE A 265 -9.74 -1.93 -14.16
N ASP A 266 -10.18 -1.06 -15.05
CA ASP A 266 -11.10 -1.42 -16.12
C ASP A 266 -10.33 -1.98 -17.33
N ARG A 267 -10.53 -3.27 -17.61
CA ARG A 267 -9.97 -3.96 -18.77
C ARG A 267 -10.78 -3.73 -20.05
N GLU A 268 -12.04 -3.36 -19.89
CA GLU A 268 -13.00 -3.17 -20.98
C GLU A 268 -12.96 -1.74 -21.51
N ASP A 269 -12.46 -0.78 -20.71
CA ASP A 269 -12.20 0.59 -21.15
C ASP A 269 -11.41 0.59 -22.48
N PRO A 270 -11.91 1.25 -23.53
CA PRO A 270 -11.18 1.39 -24.80
C PRO A 270 -9.78 1.95 -24.67
N ASN A 271 -9.52 2.77 -23.65
CA ASN A 271 -8.25 3.40 -23.32
C ASN A 271 -7.41 2.56 -22.34
N SER A 272 -7.87 1.37 -21.96
CA SER A 272 -7.16 0.44 -21.09
C SER A 272 -5.78 0.06 -21.63
N LEU A 273 -4.73 0.23 -20.83
CA LEU A 273 -3.38 -0.28 -21.13
C LEU A 273 -3.33 -1.81 -21.25
N PHE A 274 -4.34 -2.51 -20.72
CA PHE A 274 -4.40 -3.96 -20.76
C PHE A 274 -5.58 -4.50 -21.56
N LYS A 275 -6.15 -3.68 -22.45
CA LYS A 275 -7.13 -4.15 -23.45
C LYS A 275 -6.55 -5.34 -24.21
N PHE A 276 -7.24 -6.47 -24.16
CA PHE A 276 -6.83 -7.67 -24.89
C PHE A 276 -7.05 -7.45 -26.39
N ASP A 277 -5.95 -7.42 -27.14
CA ASP A 277 -5.94 -7.27 -28.59
C ASP A 277 -5.42 -8.51 -29.31
N TYR A 278 -4.86 -9.47 -28.58
CA TYR A 278 -4.30 -10.69 -29.15
C TYR A 278 -5.20 -11.92 -28.91
N PRO A 279 -5.57 -12.66 -29.98
CA PRO A 279 -6.36 -13.88 -29.86
C PRO A 279 -5.54 -15.04 -29.31
N THR A 280 -6.04 -15.75 -28.30
CA THR A 280 -5.50 -17.07 -27.95
C THR A 280 -6.17 -18.16 -28.78
N THR A 281 -5.53 -19.32 -28.90
CA THR A 281 -5.84 -20.45 -29.81
C THR A 281 -7.25 -21.07 -29.73
N ASN A 282 -8.21 -20.45 -29.06
CA ASN A 282 -9.65 -20.70 -29.20
C ASN A 282 -10.44 -19.39 -28.94
N GLN A 283 -10.61 -18.60 -30.00
CA GLN A 283 -11.61 -17.53 -30.26
C GLN A 283 -11.88 -16.41 -29.22
N ARG A 284 -11.27 -16.38 -28.04
CA ARG A 284 -11.35 -15.21 -27.13
C ARG A 284 -10.01 -14.47 -27.10
N LYS A 285 -10.06 -13.14 -27.29
CA LYS A 285 -8.93 -12.25 -27.02
C LYS A 285 -8.64 -12.33 -25.52
N SER A 286 -7.48 -12.84 -25.14
CA SER A 286 -7.15 -13.07 -23.72
C SER A 286 -5.72 -12.65 -23.35
N GLY A 287 -5.03 -11.93 -24.24
CA GLY A 287 -3.68 -11.43 -23.99
C GLY A 287 -3.37 -10.14 -24.74
N ILE A 288 -2.17 -9.64 -24.48
CA ILE A 288 -1.55 -8.50 -25.18
C ILE A 288 -0.35 -9.03 -25.95
N LEU A 289 -0.13 -8.55 -27.17
CA LEU A 289 1.06 -8.92 -27.94
C LEU A 289 2.23 -7.97 -27.64
N LEU A 290 3.30 -8.50 -27.05
CA LEU A 290 4.58 -7.82 -26.98
C LEU A 290 5.29 -7.93 -28.33
N LYS A 291 5.06 -6.95 -29.21
CA LYS A 291 5.66 -6.92 -30.55
C LYS A 291 7.17 -6.83 -30.46
N MET A 292 7.86 -7.75 -31.13
CA MET A 292 9.31 -7.83 -31.12
C MET A 292 9.81 -8.55 -32.38
N PRO A 293 10.70 -7.95 -33.18
CA PRO A 293 11.36 -8.63 -34.31
C PRO A 293 12.12 -9.90 -33.90
N MET A 294 12.22 -10.89 -34.80
CA MET A 294 12.82 -12.20 -34.52
C MET A 294 14.26 -12.11 -34.01
N ASP A 295 15.06 -11.24 -34.61
CA ASP A 295 16.46 -10.99 -34.24
C ASP A 295 16.60 -10.48 -32.80
N LYS A 296 15.59 -9.77 -32.29
CA LYS A 296 15.53 -9.29 -30.91
C LYS A 296 14.87 -10.30 -29.96
N ALA A 297 13.96 -11.11 -30.48
CA ALA A 297 13.16 -12.05 -29.70
C ALA A 297 14.02 -13.14 -29.03
N GLU A 298 15.01 -13.66 -29.75
CA GLU A 298 15.94 -14.66 -29.21
C GLU A 298 16.78 -14.09 -28.07
N ALA A 299 17.41 -12.93 -28.29
CA ALA A 299 18.21 -12.24 -27.27
C ALA A 299 17.37 -11.88 -26.02
N PHE A 300 16.12 -11.46 -26.21
CA PHE A 300 15.20 -11.14 -25.11
C PHE A 300 14.88 -12.35 -24.23
N ILE A 301 14.59 -13.51 -24.84
CA ILE A 301 14.29 -14.73 -24.07
C ILE A 301 15.53 -15.23 -23.33
N GLU A 302 16.70 -15.19 -23.95
CA GLU A 302 17.94 -15.58 -23.28
C GLU A 302 18.30 -14.64 -22.13
N ASP A 303 18.09 -13.33 -22.29
CA ASP A 303 18.29 -12.37 -21.20
C ASP A 303 17.35 -12.63 -20.01
N ILE A 304 16.07 -12.90 -20.28
CA ILE A 304 15.09 -13.24 -19.23
C ILE A 304 15.43 -14.56 -18.55
N LYS A 305 15.82 -15.59 -19.29
CA LYS A 305 16.23 -16.88 -18.70
C LYS A 305 17.44 -16.71 -17.79
N LYS A 306 18.43 -15.94 -18.22
CA LYS A 306 19.65 -15.67 -17.44
C LYS A 306 19.37 -14.89 -16.16
N LYS A 307 18.44 -13.92 -16.22
CA LYS A 307 18.13 -13.02 -15.10
C LYS A 307 17.01 -13.51 -14.20
N SER A 308 16.17 -14.45 -14.65
CA SER A 308 15.08 -14.98 -13.84
C SER A 308 15.62 -15.82 -12.68
N SER A 309 15.44 -15.34 -11.46
CA SER A 309 15.80 -16.02 -10.22
C SER A 309 15.11 -17.39 -10.02
N SER A 310 14.06 -17.68 -10.79
CA SER A 310 13.27 -18.92 -10.69
C SER A 310 13.68 -20.02 -11.68
N GLY A 311 14.59 -19.73 -12.62
CA GLY A 311 14.90 -20.60 -13.76
C GLY A 311 13.74 -20.84 -14.73
N ARG A 312 12.56 -20.28 -14.45
CA ARG A 312 11.37 -20.33 -15.31
C ARG A 312 11.35 -19.05 -16.15
N GLY A 313 12.10 -19.06 -17.25
CA GLY A 313 12.27 -17.91 -18.18
C GLY A 313 11.02 -17.43 -18.93
N GLN A 314 9.83 -17.67 -18.38
CA GLN A 314 8.56 -17.21 -18.92
C GLN A 314 7.91 -16.13 -18.07
N GLN A 315 8.44 -15.76 -16.91
CA GLN A 315 7.86 -14.72 -16.06
C GLN A 315 8.61 -13.40 -16.24
N ILE A 316 7.84 -12.33 -16.46
CA ILE A 316 8.32 -10.94 -16.42
C ILE A 316 7.44 -10.11 -15.51
N TYR A 317 8.01 -9.04 -14.98
CA TYR A 317 7.31 -8.04 -14.20
C TYR A 317 7.08 -6.82 -15.07
N PHE A 318 6.05 -6.04 -14.75
CA PHE A 318 5.80 -4.79 -15.45
C PHE A 318 5.43 -3.67 -14.48
N ALA A 319 5.80 -2.45 -14.83
CA ALA A 319 5.40 -1.23 -14.15
C ALA A 319 4.87 -0.21 -15.16
N TYR A 320 3.83 0.52 -14.77
CA TYR A 320 3.31 1.66 -15.53
C TYR A 320 2.84 2.74 -14.58
N LYS A 321 2.99 3.99 -15.01
CA LYS A 321 2.63 5.15 -14.21
C LYS A 321 1.13 5.42 -14.33
N VAL A 322 0.48 5.65 -13.20
CA VAL A 322 -0.95 5.99 -13.11
C VAL A 322 -1.15 7.26 -12.30
N THR A 323 -2.23 7.96 -12.60
CA THR A 323 -2.92 8.82 -11.66
C THR A 323 -3.98 7.98 -10.95
N ILE A 324 -4.05 8.07 -9.62
CA ILE A 324 -5.11 7.43 -8.83
C ILE A 324 -6.13 8.46 -8.37
N SER A 325 -7.40 8.12 -8.45
CA SER A 325 -8.51 8.92 -7.92
C SER A 325 -9.45 8.04 -7.11
N LEU A 326 -9.94 8.58 -6.00
CA LEU A 326 -10.89 7.87 -5.16
C LEU A 326 -12.29 7.96 -5.78
N LYS A 327 -12.93 6.81 -5.92
CA LYS A 327 -14.31 6.67 -6.38
C LYS A 327 -15.15 6.06 -5.28
N GLU A 328 -16.20 6.78 -4.88
CA GLU A 328 -17.23 6.27 -3.98
C GLU A 328 -18.27 5.52 -4.81
N LYS A 329 -18.46 4.24 -4.50
CA LYS A 329 -19.60 3.44 -4.95
C LYS A 329 -20.59 3.40 -3.79
N ARG A 330 -21.78 3.95 -4.01
CA ARG A 330 -22.89 3.74 -3.08
C ARG A 330 -23.55 2.43 -3.44
N ASN A 331 -23.36 1.42 -2.60
CA ASN A 331 -24.05 0.15 -2.78
C ASN A 331 -25.48 0.32 -2.26
N THR A 332 -26.45 0.39 -3.17
CA THR A 332 -27.87 0.64 -2.84
C THR A 332 -28.62 -0.62 -2.39
N ALA A 333 -27.96 -1.79 -2.41
CA ALA A 333 -28.59 -3.07 -2.15
C ALA A 333 -27.81 -3.86 -1.11
N THR A 334 -28.07 -3.60 0.18
CA THR A 334 -27.89 -4.63 1.19
C THR A 334 -29.27 -4.99 1.73
N ASP A 335 -29.56 -6.28 1.87
CA ASP A 335 -30.85 -6.82 2.36
C ASP A 335 -31.24 -6.32 3.76
N TYR A 336 -30.33 -5.63 4.45
CA TYR A 336 -30.49 -5.07 5.79
C TYR A 336 -30.58 -3.54 5.82
N GLY A 337 -30.62 -2.86 4.67
CA GLY A 337 -30.82 -1.41 4.59
C GLY A 337 -29.62 -0.55 5.03
N PHE A 338 -28.46 -1.16 5.30
CA PHE A 338 -27.24 -0.42 5.65
C PHE A 338 -26.53 0.06 4.39
N GLN A 339 -26.37 1.38 4.24
CA GLN A 339 -25.62 1.97 3.13
C GLN A 339 -24.20 2.26 3.58
N ARG A 340 -23.30 1.29 3.39
CA ARG A 340 -21.88 1.54 3.62
C ARG A 340 -21.28 2.16 2.36
N PRO A 341 -20.57 3.29 2.46
CA PRO A 341 -19.79 3.77 1.34
C PRO A 341 -18.72 2.73 1.02
N GLU A 342 -18.71 2.26 -0.22
CA GLU A 342 -17.62 1.43 -0.74
C GLU A 342 -16.67 2.34 -1.49
N PHE A 343 -15.40 2.33 -1.07
CA PHE A 343 -14.37 3.13 -1.68
C PHE A 343 -13.48 2.26 -2.54
N THR A 344 -13.24 2.72 -3.75
CA THR A 344 -12.34 2.08 -4.70
C THR A 344 -11.46 3.16 -5.31
N TYR A 345 -10.17 2.93 -5.48
CA TYR A 345 -9.34 3.81 -6.29
C TYR A 345 -9.46 3.39 -7.74
N GLU A 346 -9.83 4.31 -8.63
CA GLU A 346 -9.65 4.11 -10.05
C GLU A 346 -8.22 4.48 -10.43
N GLN A 347 -7.67 3.77 -11.42
CA GLN A 347 -6.35 4.07 -11.96
C GLN A 347 -6.48 4.56 -13.41
N ILE A 348 -5.92 5.73 -13.67
CA ILE A 348 -5.89 6.35 -14.99
C ILE A 348 -4.43 6.35 -15.44
N PRO A 349 -4.06 5.68 -16.55
CA PRO A 349 -2.69 5.71 -17.04
C PRO A 349 -2.18 7.14 -17.24
N ALA A 350 -1.11 7.52 -16.54
CA ALA A 350 -0.51 8.86 -16.66
C ALA A 350 0.22 9.02 -18.00
N ASN A 351 0.66 7.90 -18.58
CA ASN A 351 1.15 7.81 -19.94
C ASN A 351 0.82 6.43 -20.53
N ARG A 352 1.17 6.23 -21.80
CA ARG A 352 0.87 5.00 -22.53
C ARG A 352 1.97 3.93 -22.46
N THR A 353 2.97 4.12 -21.59
CA THR A 353 4.17 3.27 -21.53
C THR A 353 4.02 2.21 -20.45
N ILE A 354 4.33 0.96 -20.82
CA ILE A 354 4.50 -0.16 -19.91
C ILE A 354 5.98 -0.57 -19.97
N GLU A 355 6.65 -0.50 -18.83
CA GLU A 355 8.04 -0.94 -18.69
C GLU A 355 8.07 -2.38 -18.17
N PHE A 356 8.88 -3.24 -18.78
CA PHE A 356 9.01 -4.65 -18.40
C PHE A 356 10.38 -4.94 -17.80
N PHE A 357 10.40 -5.77 -16.76
CA PHE A 357 11.56 -6.08 -15.94
C PHE A 357 11.72 -7.59 -15.76
N SER A 358 12.96 -8.07 -15.63
CA SER A 358 13.25 -9.48 -15.31
C SER A 358 13.10 -9.82 -13.82
N ASP A 359 13.04 -8.80 -12.96
CA ASP A 359 13.00 -8.95 -11.51
C ASP A 359 11.88 -8.09 -10.88
N LEU A 360 11.47 -8.47 -9.66
CA LEU A 360 10.38 -7.83 -8.92
C LEU A 360 10.81 -6.53 -8.21
N TYR A 361 12.11 -6.28 -8.08
CA TYR A 361 12.68 -5.03 -7.56
C TYR A 361 12.73 -3.93 -8.63
N LEU A 362 12.39 -4.26 -9.89
CA LEU A 362 12.31 -3.35 -11.04
C LEU A 362 13.67 -2.71 -11.39
N LYS A 363 14.76 -3.47 -11.20
CA LYS A 363 16.12 -2.97 -11.47
C LYS A 363 16.56 -3.25 -12.90
N ASP A 364 16.23 -4.43 -13.40
CA ASP A 364 16.69 -4.91 -14.68
C ASP A 364 15.58 -4.77 -15.73
N LYS A 365 15.45 -3.57 -16.29
CA LYS A 365 14.53 -3.32 -17.40
C LYS A 365 14.97 -4.12 -18.63
N VAL A 366 14.04 -4.90 -19.19
CA VAL A 366 14.28 -5.76 -20.36
C VAL A 366 13.56 -5.26 -21.62
N HIS A 367 12.47 -4.51 -21.46
CA HIS A 367 11.72 -3.97 -22.59
C HIS A 367 10.81 -2.80 -22.19
N GLU A 368 10.29 -2.08 -23.17
CA GLU A 368 9.20 -1.12 -23.00
C GLU A 368 8.22 -1.19 -24.17
N MET A 369 6.95 -0.94 -23.89
CA MET A 369 5.88 -0.94 -24.88
C MET A 369 5.04 0.32 -24.73
N VAL A 370 4.76 0.98 -25.85
CA VAL A 370 3.85 2.14 -25.94
C VAL A 370 2.54 1.67 -26.58
N ARG A 371 1.39 1.96 -25.95
CA ARG A 371 0.06 1.53 -26.42
C ARG A 371 -0.86 2.65 -26.87
#